data_AF-A0A847SL76-F1
#
_entry.id   AF-A0A847SL76-F1
#
_cell.length_a   1.000
_cell.length_b   1.000
_cell.length_c   1.000
_cell.angle_alpha   90.00
_cell.angle_beta   90.00
_cell.angle_gamma   90.00
#
_symmetry.space_group_name_H-M   'P 1'
#
loop_
_entity.id
_entity.type
_entity.pdbx_description
1 polymer ?
#
loop_
_entity_poly.entity_id
_entity_poly.type
_entity_poly.pdbx_seq_one_letter_code
_entity_poly.pdbx_strand_id
1 'polypeptide(L)'
;MASADTNLVYTIPLNFIRTHRVGITESIALSPLSWWDNNNQVTLYHTDAHSLLPTISSISAFSAYLSTSNNIYLNKDKTFAAAVNFWYQFPEIDHIGKTNAYYKLDLGVRASLLKKQLDLALTMNDLFRSSAVAMRSTINGIPQQFTNFQLNRFLLLSVSYKFGSSEHKVTAGSTGNEDERSRIH
;
A
#
# COMPACT_ATOMS: atom_id res chain seq x y z
N MET A 1 -5.59 33.79 -10.05
CA MET A 1 -5.32 35.13 -10.59
C MET A 1 -5.11 36.09 -9.43
N ALA A 2 -3.99 36.79 -9.43
CA ALA A 2 -3.70 37.86 -8.48
C ALA A 2 -4.25 39.18 -9.06
N SER A 3 -4.92 39.99 -8.25
CA SER A 3 -5.30 41.35 -8.63
C SER A 3 -4.18 42.31 -8.23
N ALA A 4 -3.78 43.22 -9.12
CA ALA A 4 -2.75 44.22 -8.84
C ALA A 4 -3.14 45.19 -7.71
N ASP A 5 -4.44 45.22 -7.36
CA ASP A 5 -5.03 46.20 -6.46
C ASP A 5 -5.20 45.64 -5.04
N THR A 6 -4.87 44.36 -4.82
CA THR A 6 -5.05 43.68 -3.53
C THR A 6 -3.95 42.64 -3.31
N ASN A 7 -3.55 42.39 -2.06
CA ASN A 7 -2.68 41.26 -1.72
C ASN A 7 -3.39 39.89 -1.76
N LEU A 8 -4.50 39.77 -2.50
CA LEU A 8 -5.32 38.57 -2.57
C LEU A 8 -5.00 37.79 -3.85
N VAL A 9 -4.61 36.53 -3.68
CA VAL A 9 -4.41 35.56 -4.75
C VAL A 9 -5.57 34.57 -4.74
N TYR A 10 -6.37 34.58 -5.80
CA TYR A 10 -7.46 33.61 -5.95
C TYR A 10 -7.01 32.43 -6.82
N THR A 11 -7.00 31.23 -6.25
CA THR A 11 -6.78 29.99 -7.02
C THR A 11 -8.14 29.31 -7.20
N ILE A 12 -8.58 29.16 -8.45
CA ILE A 12 -9.83 28.45 -8.76
C ILE A 12 -9.43 27.08 -9.31
N PRO A 13 -9.62 25.99 -8.55
CA PRO A 13 -9.43 24.65 -9.08
C PRO A 13 -10.52 24.37 -10.13
N LEU A 14 -10.11 23.94 -11.31
CA LEU A 14 -11.01 23.51 -12.38
C LEU A 14 -11.10 21.98 -12.41
N ASN A 15 -12.30 21.43 -12.56
CA ASN A 15 -12.47 20.01 -12.82
C ASN A 15 -12.43 19.77 -14.33
N PHE A 16 -11.23 19.63 -14.88
CA PHE A 16 -11.00 19.54 -16.32
C PHE A 16 -10.53 18.17 -16.80
N ILE A 17 -10.48 17.16 -15.93
CA ILE A 17 -10.00 15.82 -16.30
C ILE A 17 -11.06 14.81 -15.91
N ARG A 18 -11.35 13.89 -16.84
CA ARG A 18 -12.14 12.70 -16.58
C ARG A 18 -11.27 11.47 -16.78
N THR A 19 -11.06 10.71 -15.71
CA THR A 19 -10.23 9.50 -15.76
C THR A 19 -11.09 8.24 -15.67
N HIS A 20 -10.88 7.33 -16.61
CA HIS A 20 -11.44 5.98 -16.60
C HIS A 20 -10.29 4.99 -16.41
N ARG A 21 -10.42 4.07 -15.44
CA ARG A 21 -9.43 3.04 -15.17
C ARG A 21 -10.13 1.69 -15.08
N VAL A 22 -9.65 0.72 -15.85
CA VAL A 22 -10.15 -0.66 -15.85
C VAL A 22 -8.96 -1.57 -15.61
N GLY A 23 -9.11 -2.53 -14.70
CA GLY A 23 -8.03 -3.43 -14.35
C GLY A 23 -8.49 -4.65 -13.59
N ILE A 24 -7.53 -5.53 -13.34
CA ILE A 24 -7.68 -6.78 -12.60
C ILE A 24 -6.64 -6.78 -11.49
N THR A 25 -7.07 -7.16 -10.29
CA THR A 25 -6.18 -7.37 -9.14
C THR A 25 -6.33 -8.81 -8.67
N GLU A 26 -5.20 -9.52 -8.60
CA GLU A 26 -5.09 -10.84 -7.99
C GLU A 26 -4.31 -10.70 -6.68
N SER A 27 -4.73 -11.39 -5.62
CA SER A 27 -3.99 -11.43 -4.35
C SER A 27 -4.00 -12.84 -3.78
N ILE A 28 -2.82 -13.35 -3.43
CA ILE A 28 -2.62 -14.73 -3.01
C ILE A 28 -1.78 -14.74 -1.74
N ALA A 29 -2.35 -15.32 -0.68
CA ALA A 29 -1.65 -15.63 0.55
C ALA A 29 -1.22 -17.10 0.55
N LEU A 30 0.07 -17.35 0.78
CA LEU A 30 0.70 -18.66 0.76
C LEU A 30 1.51 -18.86 2.03
N SER A 31 1.61 -20.10 2.49
CA SER A 31 2.58 -20.52 3.50
C SER A 31 3.39 -21.70 2.95
N PRO A 32 4.31 -21.49 1.98
CA PRO A 32 4.99 -22.57 1.28
C PRO A 32 5.80 -23.47 2.22
N LEU A 33 6.29 -22.88 3.31
CA LEU A 33 7.04 -23.57 4.36
C LEU A 33 6.47 -23.14 5.72
N SER A 34 6.57 -24.00 6.74
CA SER A 34 6.01 -23.72 8.07
C SER A 34 6.58 -22.46 8.75
N TRP A 35 7.78 -22.05 8.33
CA TRP A 35 8.49 -20.86 8.79
C TRP A 35 8.33 -19.64 7.88
N TRP A 36 7.54 -19.73 6.80
CA TRP A 36 7.39 -18.65 5.83
C TRP A 36 5.93 -18.42 5.47
N ASP A 37 5.42 -17.25 5.88
CA ASP A 37 4.14 -16.74 5.40
C ASP A 37 4.41 -15.65 4.37
N ASN A 38 3.70 -15.71 3.25
CA ASN A 38 3.90 -14.85 2.10
C ASN A 38 2.54 -14.38 1.57
N ASN A 39 2.47 -13.12 1.16
CA ASN A 39 1.30 -12.55 0.50
C ASN A 39 1.77 -11.74 -0.70
N ASN A 40 1.25 -12.05 -1.88
CA ASN A 40 1.57 -11.31 -3.10
C ASN A 40 0.32 -10.72 -3.69
N GLN A 41 0.47 -9.54 -4.29
CA GLN A 41 -0.56 -8.91 -5.08
C GLN A 41 0.01 -8.48 -6.42
N VAL A 42 -0.79 -8.71 -7.47
CA VAL A 42 -0.53 -8.20 -8.81
C VAL A 42 -1.77 -7.45 -9.25
N THR A 43 -1.59 -6.22 -9.72
CA THR A 43 -2.65 -5.46 -10.39
C THR A 43 -2.17 -5.08 -11.78
N LEU A 44 -3.00 -5.32 -12.79
CA LEU A 44 -2.80 -4.89 -14.16
C LEU A 44 -3.97 -4.00 -14.54
N TYR A 45 -3.71 -2.83 -15.11
CA TYR A 45 -4.76 -1.89 -15.44
C TYR A 45 -4.41 -1.01 -16.62
N HIS A 46 -5.44 -0.53 -17.30
CA HIS A 46 -5.37 0.51 -18.31
C HIS A 46 -6.06 1.76 -17.79
N THR A 47 -5.45 2.92 -18.01
CA THR A 47 -6.02 4.22 -17.64
C THR A 47 -6.16 5.08 -18.88
N ASP A 48 -7.33 5.67 -19.05
CA ASP A 48 -7.62 6.74 -20.00
C ASP A 48 -7.96 8.02 -19.23
N ALA A 49 -7.10 9.03 -19.30
CA ALA A 49 -7.35 10.36 -18.74
C ALA A 49 -7.71 11.32 -19.87
N HIS A 50 -8.98 11.71 -19.91
CA HIS A 50 -9.52 12.64 -20.89
C HIS A 50 -9.52 14.07 -20.36
N SER A 51 -8.83 14.97 -21.07
CA SER A 51 -8.82 16.40 -20.73
C SER A 51 -9.97 17.13 -21.43
N LEU A 52 -10.67 17.98 -20.67
CA LEU A 52 -11.68 18.92 -21.14
C LEU A 52 -11.06 20.26 -21.58
N LEU A 53 -9.75 20.45 -21.39
CA LEU A 53 -9.01 21.63 -21.83
C LEU A 53 -8.18 21.32 -23.09
N PRO A 54 -8.21 22.17 -24.12
CA PRO A 54 -7.46 21.96 -25.37
C PRO A 54 -5.94 22.06 -25.19
N THR A 55 -5.49 22.71 -24.12
CA THR A 55 -4.08 22.96 -23.78
C THR A 55 -3.40 21.75 -23.14
N ILE A 56 -4.18 20.76 -22.71
CA ILE A 56 -3.72 19.55 -22.03
C ILE A 56 -4.20 18.37 -22.84
N SER A 57 -3.26 17.55 -23.31
CA SER A 57 -3.59 16.37 -24.11
C SER A 57 -4.23 15.28 -23.25
N SER A 58 -5.21 14.58 -23.81
CA SER A 58 -5.67 13.32 -23.22
C SER A 58 -4.55 12.29 -23.33
N ILE A 59 -4.37 11.47 -22.29
CA ILE A 59 -3.32 10.47 -22.22
C ILE A 59 -3.90 9.12 -21.82
N SER A 60 -3.35 8.05 -22.37
CA SER A 60 -3.68 6.69 -21.98
C SER A 60 -2.43 5.82 -21.82
N ALA A 61 -2.50 4.85 -20.92
CA ALA A 61 -1.41 3.93 -20.62
C ALA A 61 -1.89 2.69 -19.87
N PHE A 62 -1.30 1.56 -20.22
CA PHE A 62 -1.25 0.39 -19.35
C PHE A 62 -0.24 0.61 -18.23
N SER A 63 -0.53 0.07 -17.06
CA SER A 63 0.38 0.01 -15.94
C SER A 63 0.13 -1.25 -15.11
N ALA A 64 1.05 -1.48 -14.18
CA ALA A 64 1.03 -2.61 -13.29
C ALA A 64 1.51 -2.21 -11.89
N TYR A 65 0.99 -2.90 -10.90
CA TYR A 65 1.46 -2.83 -9.52
C TYR A 65 1.78 -4.24 -9.05
N LEU A 66 2.94 -4.41 -8.42
CA LEU A 66 3.36 -5.67 -7.82
C LEU A 66 3.67 -5.42 -6.36
N SER A 67 3.22 -6.30 -5.47
CA SER A 67 3.68 -6.32 -4.10
C SER A 67 3.87 -7.72 -3.58
N THR A 68 4.80 -7.85 -2.64
CA THR A 68 5.09 -9.08 -1.90
C THR A 68 5.41 -8.73 -0.45
N SER A 69 4.76 -9.43 0.46
CA SER A 69 4.93 -9.32 1.90
C SER A 69 5.35 -10.67 2.45
N ASN A 70 6.50 -10.72 3.11
CA ASN A 70 7.10 -11.96 3.60
C ASN A 70 7.32 -11.86 5.09
N ASN A 71 6.78 -12.81 5.85
CA ASN A 71 7.07 -13.03 7.25
C ASN A 71 7.84 -14.34 7.39
N ILE A 72 9.06 -14.25 7.91
CA ILE A 72 10.00 -15.36 8.06
C ILE A 72 10.16 -15.60 9.56
N TYR A 73 9.64 -16.71 10.05
CA TYR A 73 9.76 -17.12 11.44
C TYR A 73 11.12 -17.78 11.68
N LEU A 74 11.88 -17.20 12.60
CA LEU A 74 13.24 -17.61 12.91
C LEU A 74 13.28 -18.68 14.02
N ASN A 75 12.13 -18.99 14.62
CA ASN A 75 11.96 -20.06 15.59
C ASN A 75 10.61 -20.76 15.46
N LYS A 76 10.53 -22.00 15.99
CA LYS A 76 9.34 -22.86 15.89
C LYS A 76 8.09 -22.27 16.55
N ASP A 77 8.26 -21.55 17.66
CA ASP A 77 7.15 -20.93 18.41
C ASP A 77 6.59 -19.67 17.73
N LYS A 78 7.19 -19.27 16.59
CA LYS A 78 6.84 -18.08 15.81
C LYS A 78 6.85 -16.79 16.64
N THR A 79 7.75 -16.73 17.63
CA THR A 79 7.91 -15.56 18.50
C THR A 79 9.02 -14.63 18.03
N PHE A 80 9.93 -15.09 17.18
CA PHE A 80 10.94 -14.25 16.55
C PHE A 80 10.79 -14.35 15.04
N ALA A 81 10.64 -13.20 14.37
CA ALA A 81 10.37 -13.14 12.95
C ALA A 81 11.08 -11.96 12.28
N ALA A 82 11.46 -12.15 11.03
CA ALA A 82 11.84 -11.09 10.11
C ALA A 82 10.69 -10.82 9.13
N ALA A 83 10.56 -9.57 8.69
CA ALA A 83 9.62 -9.15 7.69
C ALA A 83 10.34 -8.48 6.52
N VAL A 84 9.97 -8.86 5.30
CA VAL A 84 10.45 -8.23 4.06
C VAL A 84 9.23 -7.87 3.22
N ASN A 85 8.94 -6.58 3.11
CA ASN A 85 7.83 -6.09 2.30
C ASN A 85 8.39 -5.29 1.14
N PHE A 86 7.98 -5.63 -0.07
CA PHE A 86 8.39 -4.94 -1.27
C PHE A 86 7.17 -4.66 -2.13
N TRP A 87 7.11 -3.45 -2.69
CA TRP A 87 6.19 -3.16 -3.78
C TRP A 87 6.86 -2.33 -4.86
N TYR A 88 6.37 -2.48 -6.08
CA TYR A 88 6.84 -1.80 -7.26
C TYR A 88 5.63 -1.31 -8.07
N GLN A 89 5.60 -0.01 -8.34
CA GLN A 89 4.64 0.62 -9.23
C GLN A 89 5.34 0.94 -10.54
N PHE A 90 4.85 0.35 -11.63
CA PHE A 90 5.27 0.72 -12.99
C PHE A 90 4.78 2.13 -13.31
N PRO A 91 5.36 2.82 -14.32
CA PRO A 91 4.87 4.12 -14.74
C PRO A 91 3.36 4.10 -14.95
N GLU A 92 2.64 4.99 -14.29
CA GLU A 92 1.18 5.07 -14.36
C GLU A 92 0.74 6.48 -14.76
N ILE A 93 -0.53 6.59 -15.18
CA ILE A 93 -1.15 7.91 -15.34
C ILE A 93 -1.62 8.38 -13.98
N ASP A 94 -1.10 9.53 -13.57
CA ASP A 94 -1.55 10.27 -12.41
C ASP A 94 -1.96 11.67 -12.86
N HIS A 95 -3.21 12.07 -12.60
CA HIS A 95 -3.80 13.33 -13.07
C HIS A 95 -3.63 13.57 -14.60
N ILE A 96 -2.74 14.51 -14.97
CA ILE A 96 -2.43 14.91 -16.37
C ILE A 96 -1.06 14.39 -16.84
N GLY A 97 -0.40 13.59 -16.03
CA GLY A 97 0.98 13.19 -16.25
C GLY A 97 1.18 11.68 -16.20
N LYS A 98 2.41 11.29 -16.49
CA LYS A 98 2.92 9.94 -16.26
C LYS A 98 3.95 9.97 -15.15
N THR A 99 3.85 9.07 -14.20
CA THR A 99 4.86 8.90 -13.16
C THR A 99 6.12 8.25 -13.74
N ASN A 100 7.26 8.40 -13.07
CA ASN A 100 8.33 7.43 -13.16
C ASN A 100 7.89 6.09 -12.52
N ALA A 101 8.68 5.04 -12.70
CA ALA A 101 8.55 3.88 -11.84
C ALA A 101 9.07 4.22 -10.44
N TYR A 102 8.40 3.71 -9.41
CA TYR A 102 8.78 3.92 -8.02
C TYR A 102 8.46 2.68 -7.20
N TYR A 103 9.21 2.47 -6.13
CA TYR A 103 9.13 1.23 -5.37
C TYR A 103 9.54 1.44 -3.92
N LYS A 104 9.16 0.53 -3.04
CA LYS A 104 9.53 0.58 -1.64
C LYS A 104 9.92 -0.79 -1.13
N LEU A 105 11.06 -0.83 -0.45
CA LEU A 105 11.50 -1.98 0.32
C LEU A 105 11.48 -1.62 1.81
N ASP A 106 10.64 -2.30 2.57
CA ASP A 106 10.60 -2.23 4.02
C ASP A 106 11.19 -3.53 4.59
N LEU A 107 12.06 -3.38 5.59
CA LEU A 107 12.63 -4.50 6.35
C LEU A 107 12.23 -4.38 7.81
N GLY A 108 11.92 -5.49 8.46
CA GLY A 108 11.59 -5.49 9.88
C GLY A 108 12.06 -6.73 10.60
N VAL A 109 12.26 -6.60 11.91
CA VAL A 109 12.42 -7.71 12.84
C VAL A 109 11.49 -7.52 14.01
N ARG A 110 10.94 -8.62 14.53
CA ARG A 110 9.98 -8.63 15.62
C ARG A 110 10.29 -9.76 16.58
N ALA A 111 10.19 -9.49 17.87
CA ALA A 111 10.24 -10.46 18.95
C ALA A 111 9.01 -10.34 19.86
N SER A 112 8.33 -11.45 20.11
CA SER A 112 7.22 -11.61 21.05
C SER A 112 7.74 -12.33 22.30
N LEU A 113 7.88 -11.60 23.40
CA LEU A 113 8.43 -12.04 24.68
C LEU A 113 7.30 -12.21 25.72
N LEU A 114 7.66 -12.69 26.92
CA LEU A 114 6.74 -12.80 28.07
C LEU A 114 5.43 -13.52 27.73
N LYS A 115 5.51 -14.75 27.18
CA LYS A 115 4.35 -15.52 26.69
C LYS A 115 3.48 -14.70 25.70
N LYS A 116 4.14 -13.95 24.80
CA LYS A 116 3.53 -13.09 23.77
C LYS A 116 2.78 -11.86 24.33
N GLN A 117 3.04 -11.47 25.58
CA GLN A 117 2.52 -10.23 26.18
C GLN A 117 3.33 -8.99 25.80
N LEU A 118 4.63 -9.14 25.51
CA LEU A 118 5.49 -8.04 25.10
C LEU A 118 5.92 -8.23 23.65
N ASP A 119 5.56 -7.32 22.77
CA ASP A 119 6.01 -7.28 21.38
C ASP A 119 7.03 -6.14 21.20
N LEU A 120 8.23 -6.47 20.74
CA LEU A 120 9.26 -5.54 20.31
C LEU A 120 9.43 -5.66 18.80
N ALA A 121 9.48 -4.54 18.09
CA ALA A 121 9.74 -4.55 16.65
C ALA A 121 10.64 -3.39 16.25
N LEU A 122 11.55 -3.64 15.31
CA LEU A 122 12.35 -2.63 14.64
C LEU A 122 12.09 -2.72 13.14
N THR A 123 11.65 -1.61 12.54
CA THR A 123 11.28 -1.56 11.12
C THR A 123 12.01 -0.42 10.43
N MET A 124 12.68 -0.73 9.32
CA MET A 124 13.24 0.24 8.39
C MET A 124 12.27 0.45 7.25
N ASN A 125 11.65 1.64 7.18
CA ASN A 125 10.76 2.02 6.09
C ASN A 125 11.55 2.63 4.94
N ASP A 126 11.20 2.25 3.71
CA ASP A 126 11.77 2.75 2.46
C ASP A 126 13.31 2.75 2.49
N LEU A 127 13.90 1.56 2.60
CA LEU A 127 15.34 1.35 2.79
C LEU A 127 16.20 2.18 1.83
N PHE A 128 15.75 2.32 0.58
CA PHE A 128 16.45 3.02 -0.49
C PHE A 128 15.94 4.44 -0.78
N ARG A 129 14.92 4.93 -0.05
CA ARG A 129 14.24 6.21 -0.34
C ARG A 129 13.71 6.28 -1.78
N SER A 130 13.23 5.17 -2.31
CA SER A 130 12.85 5.00 -3.72
C SER A 130 11.36 5.18 -3.98
N SER A 131 10.57 5.37 -2.92
CA SER A 131 9.11 5.47 -3.01
C SER A 131 8.62 6.88 -3.39
N ALA A 132 9.51 7.87 -3.45
CA ALA A 132 9.17 9.23 -3.83
C ALA A 132 8.81 9.30 -5.32
N VAL A 133 7.57 9.72 -5.60
CA VAL A 133 7.01 9.80 -6.96
C VAL A 133 7.46 11.08 -7.65
N ALA A 134 7.90 10.95 -8.90
CA ALA A 134 8.07 12.06 -9.82
C ALA A 134 7.11 11.90 -11.00
N MET A 135 6.34 12.94 -11.30
CA MET A 135 5.38 12.97 -12.38
C MET A 135 5.86 13.91 -13.49
N ARG A 136 5.76 13.47 -14.73
CA ARG A 136 6.03 14.29 -15.93
C ARG A 136 4.72 14.54 -16.68
N SER A 137 4.51 15.77 -17.09
CA SER A 137 3.36 16.18 -17.89
C SER A 137 3.78 17.15 -18.99
N THR A 138 2.93 17.37 -19.97
CA THR A 138 3.15 18.37 -21.02
C THR A 138 1.92 19.25 -21.12
N ILE A 139 2.10 20.55 -20.89
CA ILE A 139 1.03 21.56 -20.96
C ILE A 139 1.43 22.56 -22.03
N ASN A 140 0.57 22.79 -23.02
CA ASN A 140 0.88 23.67 -24.17
C ASN A 140 2.19 23.32 -24.89
N GLY A 141 2.53 22.03 -24.99
CA GLY A 141 3.79 21.57 -25.61
C GLY A 141 5.05 21.76 -24.75
N ILE A 142 4.92 22.29 -23.53
CA ILE A 142 6.05 22.49 -22.61
C ILE A 142 6.12 21.32 -21.63
N PRO A 143 7.22 20.55 -21.59
CA PRO A 143 7.39 19.48 -20.62
C PRO A 143 7.60 20.06 -19.21
N GLN A 144 6.90 19.50 -18.24
CA GLN A 144 7.01 19.83 -16.82
C GLN A 144 7.28 18.57 -16.02
N GLN A 145 8.13 18.68 -15.01
CA GLN A 145 8.37 17.63 -14.04
C GLN A 145 8.01 18.13 -12.64
N PHE A 146 7.11 17.42 -11.98
CA PHE A 146 6.70 17.66 -10.61
C PHE A 146 7.24 16.52 -9.74
N THR A 147 7.83 16.87 -8.62
CA THR A 147 8.25 15.91 -7.59
C THR A 147 7.85 16.48 -6.25
N ASN A 148 7.27 15.63 -5.40
CA ASN A 148 7.05 16.02 -4.01
C ASN A 148 8.28 15.64 -3.19
N PHE A 149 8.74 16.57 -2.36
CA PHE A 149 9.71 16.23 -1.34
C PHE A 149 8.98 15.47 -0.23
N GLN A 150 9.30 14.18 -0.08
CA GLN A 150 8.72 13.34 0.96
C GLN A 150 9.81 12.75 1.85
N LEU A 151 9.52 12.68 3.16
CA LEU A 151 10.34 12.00 4.17
C LEU A 151 9.81 10.56 4.37
N ASN A 152 9.97 9.73 3.35
CA ASN A 152 9.43 8.36 3.36
C ASN A 152 10.35 7.36 4.09
N ARG A 153 11.63 7.71 4.26
CA ARG A 153 12.63 6.84 4.88
C ARG A 153 12.77 7.12 6.37
N PHE A 154 12.43 6.14 7.20
CA PHE A 154 12.57 6.25 8.65
C PHE A 154 12.83 4.88 9.29
N LEU A 155 13.44 4.90 10.48
CA LEU A 155 13.59 3.73 11.33
C LEU A 155 12.61 3.86 12.50
N LEU A 156 11.78 2.83 12.72
CA LEU A 156 10.77 2.80 13.76
C LEU A 156 11.04 1.66 14.74
N LEU A 157 11.26 2.01 16.00
CA LEU A 157 11.21 1.08 17.13
C LEU A 157 9.79 1.10 17.70
N SER A 158 9.17 -0.07 17.82
CA SER A 158 7.84 -0.25 18.40
C SER A 158 7.92 -1.18 19.60
N VAL A 159 7.26 -0.78 20.68
CA VAL A 159 7.12 -1.56 21.92
C VAL A 159 5.63 -1.62 22.25
N SER A 160 5.08 -2.82 22.41
CA SER A 160 3.68 -3.03 22.76
C SER A 160 3.59 -4.04 23.88
N TYR A 161 2.87 -3.71 24.95
CA TYR A 161 2.62 -4.61 26.08
C TYR A 161 1.12 -4.84 26.26
N LYS A 162 0.72 -6.11 26.35
CA LYS A 162 -0.68 -6.52 26.49
C LYS A 162 -0.97 -6.84 27.95
N PHE A 163 -1.90 -6.09 28.54
CA PHE A 163 -2.42 -6.34 29.88
C PHE A 163 -3.63 -7.30 29.81
N GLY A 164 -3.72 -8.24 30.76
CA GLY A 164 -4.85 -9.19 30.87
C GLY A 164 -4.48 -10.67 30.65
N SER A 165 -5.34 -11.58 31.14
CA SER A 165 -5.21 -13.04 30.98
C SER A 165 -5.63 -13.47 29.57
N SER A 166 -4.80 -14.28 28.90
CA SER A 166 -5.11 -14.94 27.63
C SER A 166 -5.82 -16.29 27.81
N GLU A 167 -6.14 -16.69 29.05
CA GLU A 167 -6.86 -17.92 29.37
C GLU A 167 -8.37 -17.72 29.30
N HIS A 168 -8.91 -17.57 28.09
CA HIS A 168 -10.29 -17.95 27.85
C HIS A 168 -10.28 -19.22 27.00
N LYS A 169 -10.43 -20.38 27.65
CA LYS A 169 -10.93 -21.58 26.98
C LYS A 169 -12.25 -21.17 26.35
N VAL A 170 -12.30 -21.08 25.02
CA VAL A 170 -13.55 -21.09 24.29
C VAL A 170 -14.18 -22.44 24.60
N THR A 171 -15.06 -22.49 25.60
CA THR A 171 -15.98 -23.61 25.74
C THR A 171 -16.78 -23.59 24.45
N ALA A 172 -16.65 -24.63 23.63
CA ALA A 172 -17.48 -24.81 22.46
C ALA A 172 -18.94 -24.94 22.93
N GLY A 173 -19.62 -23.80 23.09
CA GLY A 173 -21.06 -23.76 23.23
C GLY A 173 -21.62 -24.19 21.88
N SER A 174 -22.36 -25.29 21.89
CA SER A 174 -23.09 -25.84 20.75
C SER A 174 -23.68 -24.70 19.92
N THR A 175 -23.23 -24.56 18.68
CA THR A 175 -23.89 -23.69 17.72
C THR A 175 -25.32 -24.21 17.56
N GLY A 176 -26.34 -23.36 17.79
CA GLY A 176 -27.76 -23.73 17.70
C GLY A 176 -28.22 -24.28 16.33
N ASN A 177 -27.33 -24.36 15.35
CA ASN A 177 -27.56 -24.98 14.04
C ASN A 177 -27.45 -26.52 14.03
N GLU A 178 -26.97 -27.15 15.11
CA GLU A 178 -26.97 -28.61 15.23
C GLU A 178 -28.40 -29.15 15.43
N ASP A 179 -29.26 -28.42 16.15
CA ASP A 179 -30.67 -28.79 16.38
C ASP A 179 -31.51 -28.68 15.08
N GLU A 180 -31.20 -27.73 14.21
CA GLU A 180 -31.92 -27.54 12.93
C GLU A 180 -31.56 -28.61 11.88
N ARG A 181 -30.37 -29.21 11.97
CA ARG A 181 -29.94 -30.30 11.06
C ARG A 181 -30.63 -31.63 11.33
N SER A 182 -31.17 -31.83 12.54
CA SER A 182 -31.85 -33.08 12.92
C SER A 182 -33.36 -33.09 12.60
N ARG A 183 -33.91 -32.02 12.02
CA ARG A 183 -35.32 -31.95 11.58
C ARG A 183 -35.57 -32.42 10.14
N ILE A 184 -34.51 -32.78 9.41
CA ILE A 184 -34.58 -33.14 7.98
C ILE A 184 -34.27 -34.62 7.70
N HIS A 185 -34.58 -35.50 8.65
CA HIS A 185 -34.54 -36.95 8.44
C HIS A 185 -35.83 -37.63 8.88
#